data_AF-A0A318M1X9-F1
#
_entry.id   AF-A0A318M1X9-F1
#
_cell.length_a   1.000
_cell.length_b   1.000
_cell.length_c   1.000
_cell.angle_alpha   90.00
_cell.angle_beta   90.00
_cell.angle_gamma   90.00
#
_symmetry.space_group_name_H-M   'P 1'
#
loop_
_entity.id
_entity.type
_entity.pdbx_description
1 polymer ?
#
loop_
_entity_poly.entity_id
_entity_poly.type
_entity_poly.pdbx_seq_one_letter_code
_entity_poly.pdbx_strand_id
1 'polypeptide(L)'
;MTSSSFQINTNKSESVVQIKGKSQVSGVEESNEVEAEPGPRPKTVQRRLTGERAAFFCKHHDFDSVTFANGESPLKHASDIRLNQSGFQWKYPLWYCKDISLKDCTLFTMARAGIWYTQNISLEDTTIQAPKTFRRSSGIVMRDVTMPNADETLWNCSDIDMEHVSAQGDYFAMNSHRIRARDFSLDGNYSFDSASDINIDHARILSKDAFWNSENVTVRNSTISGEYLGWNSKNLTFENCQIESLQGMCYIDNLVLRNCRLINTTLAFEYSNVDVEAKGYVDSILNPQSGTIRADGFGKIALEPERVDPEKTIIEENSPTSRTR
;
A
#
# COMPACT_ATOMS: atom_id res chain seq x y z
N MET A 1 -26.96 -50.75 22.05
CA MET A 1 -25.80 -50.06 22.62
C MET A 1 -25.79 -48.66 22.03
N THR A 2 -26.65 -47.80 22.60
CA THR A 2 -26.28 -46.62 23.44
C THR A 2 -26.06 -45.37 22.59
N SER A 3 -27.15 -44.66 22.31
CA SER A 3 -27.11 -43.21 22.04
C SER A 3 -27.19 -42.50 23.38
N SER A 4 -26.24 -41.60 23.65
CA SER A 4 -26.21 -40.78 24.86
C SER A 4 -26.77 -39.40 24.55
N SER A 5 -27.95 -39.15 25.09
CA SER A 5 -28.60 -37.84 25.17
C SER A 5 -27.97 -37.01 26.29
N PHE A 6 -27.47 -35.82 25.95
CA PHE A 6 -27.06 -34.80 26.92
C PHE A 6 -28.28 -33.95 27.30
N GLN A 7 -28.71 -34.03 28.56
CA GLN A 7 -29.66 -33.10 29.16
C GLN A 7 -28.93 -31.87 29.68
N ILE A 8 -29.29 -30.68 29.18
CA ILE A 8 -28.89 -29.39 29.74
C ILE A 8 -29.94 -29.00 30.78
N ASN A 9 -29.50 -28.86 32.02
CA ASN A 9 -30.33 -28.49 33.16
C ASN A 9 -30.39 -26.95 33.25
N THR A 10 -31.49 -26.34 32.84
CA THR A 10 -31.74 -24.90 32.96
C THR A 10 -32.59 -24.62 34.19
N ASN A 11 -31.97 -24.25 35.32
CA ASN A 11 -32.69 -23.63 36.43
C ASN A 11 -32.68 -22.11 36.27
N LYS A 12 -33.76 -21.57 35.70
CA LYS A 12 -34.18 -20.17 35.86
C LYS A 12 -35.01 -20.07 37.14
N SER A 13 -34.53 -19.33 38.13
CA SER A 13 -35.36 -18.84 39.22
C SER A 13 -35.61 -17.35 38.98
N GLU A 14 -36.80 -17.04 38.49
CA GLU A 14 -37.38 -15.71 38.50
C GLU A 14 -37.71 -15.32 39.95
N SER A 15 -37.31 -14.12 40.36
CA SER A 15 -37.89 -13.46 41.52
C SER A 15 -38.28 -12.03 41.14
N VAL A 16 -39.58 -11.78 41.28
CA VAL A 16 -40.26 -10.54 40.93
C VAL A 16 -40.13 -9.54 42.08
N VAL A 17 -39.94 -8.30 41.66
CA VAL A 17 -39.87 -7.02 42.36
C VAL A 17 -40.96 -6.81 43.42
N GLN A 18 -40.59 -6.24 44.57
CA GLN A 18 -41.38 -5.26 45.32
C GLN A 18 -40.44 -4.43 46.22
N ILE A 19 -40.10 -3.20 45.84
CA ILE A 19 -39.59 -2.19 46.78
C ILE A 19 -40.35 -0.87 46.56
N LYS A 20 -40.96 -0.44 47.66
CA LYS A 20 -41.77 0.77 47.83
C LYS A 20 -40.95 2.03 47.56
N GLY A 21 -41.54 2.96 46.83
CA GLY A 21 -41.02 4.31 46.66
C GLY A 21 -40.98 5.09 47.97
N LYS A 22 -39.87 5.80 48.19
CA LYS A 22 -39.83 7.07 48.91
C LYS A 22 -38.86 8.00 48.18
N SER A 23 -39.41 9.13 47.78
CA SER A 23 -38.72 10.30 47.26
C SER A 23 -37.84 10.92 48.34
N GLN A 24 -36.55 11.11 48.05
CA GLN A 24 -35.77 12.22 48.57
C GLN A 24 -34.79 12.69 47.50
N VAL A 25 -34.90 13.97 47.19
CA VAL A 25 -33.98 14.76 46.39
C VAL A 25 -32.72 14.98 47.25
N SER A 26 -31.56 14.55 46.75
CA SER A 26 -30.25 14.91 47.30
C SER A 26 -29.27 15.06 46.15
N GLY A 27 -28.43 16.09 46.25
CA GLY A 27 -27.74 16.74 45.14
C GLY A 27 -26.87 15.85 44.27
N VAL A 28 -26.76 16.27 43.01
CA VAL A 28 -25.74 15.82 42.08
C VAL A 28 -24.43 16.47 42.53
N GLU A 29 -23.59 15.71 43.25
CA GLU A 29 -22.15 15.97 43.25
C GLU A 29 -21.61 15.35 41.96
N GLU A 30 -21.28 16.20 40.98
CA GLU A 30 -20.40 15.82 39.89
C GLU A 30 -19.04 15.48 40.49
N SER A 31 -18.79 14.18 40.68
CA SER A 31 -17.44 13.68 40.87
C SER A 31 -16.67 13.92 39.58
N ASN A 32 -15.92 15.02 39.53
CA ASN A 32 -14.80 15.17 38.61
C ASN A 32 -13.78 14.08 38.94
N GLU A 33 -13.97 12.88 38.38
CA GLU A 33 -12.88 11.93 38.22
C GLU A 33 -11.90 12.57 37.23
N VAL A 34 -10.93 13.28 37.79
CA VAL A 34 -9.70 13.63 37.09
C VAL A 34 -9.10 12.29 36.67
N GLU A 35 -9.16 11.96 35.37
CA GLU A 35 -8.41 10.83 34.82
C GLU A 35 -6.97 10.98 35.30
N ALA A 36 -6.54 10.08 36.18
CA ALA A 36 -5.17 10.08 36.66
C ALA A 36 -4.27 9.96 35.43
N GLU A 37 -3.31 10.88 35.30
CA GLU A 37 -2.22 10.79 34.31
C GLU A 37 -1.76 9.33 34.23
N PRO A 38 -1.86 8.66 33.06
CA PRO A 38 -1.52 7.26 32.97
C PRO A 38 -0.10 7.06 33.47
N GLY A 39 0.07 6.11 34.40
CA GLY A 39 1.38 5.77 34.96
C GLY A 39 2.41 5.48 33.85
N PRO A 40 3.71 5.50 34.16
CA PRO A 40 4.75 5.32 33.16
C PRO A 40 4.58 3.96 32.44
N ARG A 41 4.66 3.99 31.11
CA ARG A 41 4.56 2.80 30.27
C ARG A 41 5.62 1.76 30.66
N PRO A 42 5.24 0.49 30.92
CA PRO A 42 6.19 -0.59 31.15
C PRO A 42 7.21 -0.73 30.01
N LYS A 43 8.47 -1.04 30.35
CA LYS A 43 9.58 -1.07 29.38
C LYS A 43 10.46 -2.30 29.54
N THR A 44 10.83 -2.94 28.43
CA THR A 44 11.86 -3.99 28.32
C THR A 44 13.07 -3.43 27.59
N VAL A 45 14.24 -3.46 28.21
CA VAL A 45 15.47 -2.83 27.70
C VAL A 45 16.60 -3.84 27.58
N GLN A 46 17.29 -3.86 26.43
CA GLN A 46 18.51 -4.66 26.22
C GLN A 46 18.34 -6.12 26.60
N ARG A 47 17.40 -6.78 25.90
CA ARG A 47 17.10 -8.20 26.10
C ARG A 47 17.12 -8.96 24.78
N ARG A 48 17.50 -10.22 24.87
CA ARG A 48 17.32 -11.22 23.81
C ARG A 48 16.18 -12.14 24.23
N LEU A 49 15.05 -12.04 23.55
CA LEU A 49 13.86 -12.83 23.82
C LEU A 49 13.81 -14.03 22.86
N THR A 50 13.59 -15.22 23.39
CA THR A 50 13.58 -16.49 22.66
C THR A 50 12.31 -17.28 22.97
N GLY A 51 11.98 -18.26 22.13
CA GLY A 51 10.80 -19.09 22.28
C GLY A 51 9.60 -18.53 21.53
N GLU A 52 8.64 -19.40 21.18
CA GLU A 52 7.38 -18.98 20.57
C GLU A 52 6.69 -17.96 21.50
N ARG A 53 6.08 -16.92 20.93
CA ARG A 53 5.17 -16.04 21.67
C ARG A 53 5.79 -15.31 22.87
N ALA A 54 7.07 -14.93 22.77
CA ALA A 54 7.83 -14.29 23.85
C ALA A 54 7.20 -13.03 24.48
N ALA A 55 6.31 -12.32 23.77
CA ALA A 55 5.55 -11.17 24.24
C ALA A 55 4.09 -11.23 23.74
N PHE A 56 3.50 -12.43 23.77
CA PHE A 56 2.13 -12.68 23.30
C PHE A 56 1.09 -11.92 24.11
N PHE A 57 0.09 -11.33 23.42
CA PHE A 57 -0.93 -10.46 24.03
C PHE A 57 -0.37 -9.27 24.81
N CYS A 58 0.88 -8.87 24.58
CA CYS A 58 1.46 -7.72 25.26
C CYS A 58 0.65 -6.45 24.94
N LYS A 59 0.39 -5.62 25.96
CA LYS A 59 -0.35 -4.38 25.80
C LYS A 59 0.38 -3.24 26.47
N HIS A 60 0.35 -2.05 25.86
CA HIS A 60 0.86 -0.82 26.46
C HIS A 60 2.31 -0.98 26.95
N HIS A 61 3.24 -1.26 26.03
CA HIS A 61 4.62 -1.64 26.40
C HIS A 61 5.66 -1.08 25.43
N ASP A 62 6.81 -0.71 25.97
CA ASP A 62 7.98 -0.25 25.22
C ASP A 62 9.07 -1.33 25.18
N PHE A 63 9.57 -1.64 24.00
CA PHE A 63 10.73 -2.49 23.79
C PHE A 63 11.85 -1.63 23.21
N ASP A 64 12.97 -1.58 23.91
CA ASP A 64 14.13 -0.75 23.55
C ASP A 64 15.39 -1.61 23.49
N SER A 65 16.06 -1.61 22.34
CA SER A 65 17.26 -2.41 22.11
C SER A 65 17.01 -3.91 22.35
N VAL A 66 15.85 -4.41 21.93
CA VAL A 66 15.43 -5.81 22.14
C VAL A 66 15.59 -6.61 20.86
N THR A 67 16.19 -7.78 20.97
CA THR A 67 16.21 -8.77 19.89
C THR A 67 15.20 -9.88 20.17
N PHE A 68 14.16 -9.97 19.35
CA PHE A 68 13.31 -11.15 19.25
C PHE A 68 14.01 -12.19 18.37
N ALA A 69 14.64 -13.15 19.03
CA ALA A 69 15.51 -14.16 18.42
C ALA A 69 14.70 -15.33 17.84
N ASN A 70 15.13 -16.57 18.07
CA ASN A 70 14.44 -17.77 17.58
C ASN A 70 13.12 -17.98 18.33
N GLY A 71 12.01 -17.97 17.59
CA GLY A 71 10.66 -18.15 18.13
C GLY A 71 9.62 -17.50 17.24
N GLU A 72 8.60 -18.25 16.84
CA GLU A 72 7.53 -17.72 15.99
C GLU A 72 6.57 -16.82 16.78
N SER A 73 5.98 -15.85 16.09
CA SER A 73 4.85 -15.06 16.62
C SER A 73 5.12 -14.30 17.93
N PRO A 74 6.28 -13.63 18.12
CA PRO A 74 6.66 -13.04 19.41
C PRO A 74 5.63 -12.06 19.96
N LEU A 75 5.08 -11.16 19.14
CA LEU A 75 4.13 -10.11 19.55
C LEU A 75 2.71 -10.37 19.02
N LYS A 76 2.35 -11.62 18.72
CA LYS A 76 1.01 -11.92 18.21
C LYS A 76 -0.07 -11.45 19.20
N HIS A 77 -1.13 -10.81 18.67
CA HIS A 77 -2.20 -10.15 19.43
C HIS A 77 -1.75 -8.98 20.34
N ALA A 78 -0.58 -8.40 20.10
CA ALA A 78 -0.13 -7.26 20.89
C ALA A 78 -0.85 -5.96 20.47
N SER A 79 -1.00 -5.03 21.40
CA SER A 79 -1.61 -3.72 21.12
C SER A 79 -0.96 -2.57 21.87
N ASP A 80 -0.87 -1.40 21.27
CA ASP A 80 -0.24 -0.22 21.87
C ASP A 80 1.24 -0.51 22.26
N ILE A 81 2.06 -0.82 21.25
CA ILE A 81 3.46 -1.20 21.43
C ILE A 81 4.39 -0.20 20.73
N ARG A 82 5.50 0.16 21.40
CA ARG A 82 6.59 0.91 20.78
C ARG A 82 7.86 0.07 20.77
N LEU A 83 8.47 -0.05 19.60
CA LEU A 83 9.69 -0.79 19.34
C LEU A 83 10.76 0.21 18.90
N ASN A 84 11.80 0.39 19.70
CA ASN A 84 12.92 1.25 19.41
C ASN A 84 14.19 0.40 19.32
N GLN A 85 15.01 0.62 18.28
CA GLN A 85 16.32 -0.05 18.14
C GLN A 85 16.23 -1.58 18.25
N SER A 86 15.12 -2.16 17.80
CA SER A 86 14.77 -3.55 18.07
C SER A 86 14.75 -4.40 16.79
N GLY A 87 15.01 -5.69 16.94
CA GLY A 87 15.22 -6.60 15.82
C GLY A 87 14.38 -7.87 15.91
N PHE A 88 13.86 -8.32 14.77
CA PHE A 88 13.13 -9.60 14.64
C PHE A 88 13.91 -10.57 13.77
N GLN A 89 14.35 -11.69 14.34
CA GLN A 89 15.18 -12.69 13.66
C GLN A 89 14.39 -13.92 13.21
N TRP A 90 13.09 -13.98 13.47
CA TRP A 90 12.25 -15.14 13.14
C TRP A 90 10.82 -14.75 12.75
N LYS A 91 10.08 -15.74 12.25
CA LYS A 91 8.82 -15.55 11.51
C LYS A 91 7.68 -14.94 12.34
N TYR A 92 6.79 -14.27 11.62
CA TYR A 92 5.50 -13.76 12.11
C TYR A 92 5.58 -12.72 13.26
N PRO A 93 6.51 -11.74 13.28
CA PRO A 93 6.63 -10.76 14.37
C PRO A 93 5.33 -10.15 14.89
N LEU A 94 4.52 -9.57 14.00
CA LEU A 94 3.43 -8.66 14.33
C LEU A 94 2.13 -9.13 13.66
N TRP A 95 1.56 -10.21 14.20
CA TRP A 95 0.31 -10.79 13.73
C TRP A 95 -0.87 -10.35 14.60
N TYR A 96 -1.98 -9.94 13.98
CA TYR A 96 -3.20 -9.49 14.66
C TYR A 96 -2.94 -8.36 15.68
N CYS A 97 -2.05 -7.43 15.32
CA CYS A 97 -1.65 -6.36 16.22
C CYS A 97 -2.45 -5.08 15.97
N LYS A 98 -2.42 -4.16 16.93
CA LYS A 98 -3.05 -2.84 16.79
C LYS A 98 -2.21 -1.74 17.43
N ASP A 99 -2.10 -0.58 16.81
CA ASP A 99 -1.41 0.60 17.38
C ASP A 99 0.06 0.28 17.69
N ILE A 100 0.85 0.07 16.64
CA ILE A 100 2.25 -0.37 16.74
C ILE A 100 3.16 0.70 16.13
N SER A 101 4.26 1.03 16.80
CA SER A 101 5.28 1.94 16.26
C SER A 101 6.66 1.28 16.30
N LEU A 102 7.37 1.35 15.17
CA LEU A 102 8.75 0.89 15.02
C LEU A 102 9.62 2.09 14.66
N LYS A 103 10.72 2.26 15.38
CA LYS A 103 11.76 3.23 15.06
C LYS A 103 13.15 2.59 15.18
N ASP A 104 14.03 2.87 14.23
CA ASP A 104 15.38 2.31 14.18
C ASP A 104 15.41 0.77 14.24
N CYS A 105 14.43 0.11 13.62
CA CYS A 105 14.22 -1.32 13.76
C CYS A 105 14.75 -2.12 12.57
N THR A 106 14.87 -3.44 12.75
CA THR A 106 15.22 -4.35 11.65
C THR A 106 14.38 -5.63 11.67
N LEU A 107 13.69 -5.90 10.57
CA LEU A 107 13.12 -7.22 10.29
C LEU A 107 14.13 -7.99 9.42
N PHE A 108 14.87 -8.91 10.03
CA PHE A 108 15.91 -9.68 9.34
C PHE A 108 15.29 -10.68 8.36
N THR A 109 16.07 -11.22 7.43
CA THR A 109 15.61 -12.11 6.34
C THR A 109 14.63 -13.22 6.78
N MET A 110 14.82 -13.79 7.97
CA MET A 110 13.97 -14.87 8.49
C MET A 110 12.66 -14.40 9.13
N ALA A 111 12.45 -13.09 9.30
CA ALA A 111 11.20 -12.48 9.75
C ALA A 111 10.09 -12.45 8.68
N ARG A 112 10.05 -13.49 7.84
CA ARG A 112 9.12 -13.64 6.72
C ARG A 112 7.67 -13.60 7.19
N ALA A 113 6.79 -13.13 6.30
CA ALA A 113 5.36 -13.00 6.58
C ALA A 113 5.12 -12.17 7.85
N GLY A 114 5.82 -11.04 7.92
CA GLY A 114 6.17 -10.48 9.22
C GLY A 114 5.03 -9.75 9.94
N ILE A 115 4.22 -9.02 9.17
CA ILE A 115 3.21 -8.08 9.70
C ILE A 115 1.87 -8.37 9.04
N TRP A 116 0.98 -9.10 9.69
CA TRP A 116 -0.24 -9.61 9.06
C TRP A 116 -1.46 -9.30 9.96
N TYR A 117 -2.58 -8.89 9.36
CA TYR A 117 -3.81 -8.52 10.08
C TYR A 117 -3.59 -7.41 11.13
N THR A 118 -2.66 -6.49 10.86
CA THR A 118 -2.27 -5.44 11.80
C THR A 118 -2.88 -4.11 11.40
N GLN A 119 -3.38 -3.38 12.39
CA GLN A 119 -4.06 -2.09 12.20
C GLN A 119 -3.28 -0.96 12.87
N ASN A 120 -3.16 0.18 12.20
CA ASN A 120 -2.45 1.37 12.69
C ASN A 120 -1.01 1.05 13.09
N ILE A 121 -0.13 0.96 12.09
CA ILE A 121 1.29 0.69 12.26
C ILE A 121 2.14 1.77 11.60
N SER A 122 3.10 2.32 12.35
CA SER A 122 4.11 3.23 11.84
C SER A 122 5.51 2.62 11.89
N LEU A 123 6.30 2.89 10.86
CA LEU A 123 7.70 2.49 10.75
C LEU A 123 8.52 3.70 10.32
N GLU A 124 9.56 4.01 11.10
CA GLU A 124 10.52 5.09 10.86
C GLU A 124 11.94 4.51 10.93
N ASP A 125 12.84 4.94 10.04
CA ASP A 125 14.26 4.54 10.03
C ASP A 125 14.45 3.00 10.10
N THR A 126 13.65 2.26 9.34
CA THR A 126 13.52 0.80 9.51
C THR A 126 13.94 0.04 8.26
N THR A 127 14.70 -1.04 8.45
CA THR A 127 15.07 -1.97 7.37
C THR A 127 14.24 -3.25 7.45
N ILE A 128 13.61 -3.63 6.33
CA ILE A 128 12.83 -4.87 6.21
C ILE A 128 13.48 -5.77 5.16
N GLN A 129 14.30 -6.72 5.60
CA GLN A 129 14.98 -7.69 4.73
C GLN A 129 14.08 -8.89 4.37
N ALA A 130 12.90 -8.98 4.97
CA ALA A 130 12.03 -10.14 4.86
C ALA A 130 10.90 -9.90 3.84
N PRO A 131 10.63 -10.86 2.94
CA PRO A 131 9.51 -10.77 2.01
C PRO A 131 8.18 -11.05 2.69
N LYS A 132 7.09 -10.82 1.94
CA LYS A 132 5.70 -11.04 2.35
C LYS A 132 5.32 -10.18 3.56
N THR A 133 5.97 -9.02 3.72
CA THR A 133 5.72 -8.11 4.82
C THR A 133 4.47 -7.28 4.50
N PHE A 134 3.56 -7.14 5.45
CA PHE A 134 2.20 -6.60 5.26
C PHE A 134 1.27 -7.50 4.45
N ARG A 135 0.26 -8.05 5.16
CA ARG A 135 -0.87 -8.76 4.57
C ARG A 135 -2.14 -8.34 5.28
N ARG A 136 -3.19 -7.98 4.53
CA ARG A 136 -4.52 -7.67 5.11
C ARG A 136 -4.42 -6.69 6.29
N SER A 137 -3.56 -5.69 6.15
CA SER A 137 -3.23 -4.71 7.19
C SER A 137 -3.72 -3.32 6.75
N SER A 138 -3.97 -2.43 7.70
CA SER A 138 -4.54 -1.12 7.40
C SER A 138 -3.97 0.01 8.26
N GLY A 139 -3.90 1.22 7.72
CA GLY A 139 -3.30 2.36 8.41
C GLY A 139 -1.80 2.15 8.59
N ILE A 140 -1.09 2.02 7.47
CA ILE A 140 0.34 1.74 7.42
C ILE A 140 1.06 3.04 7.05
N VAL A 141 1.97 3.49 7.91
CA VAL A 141 2.79 4.67 7.67
C VAL A 141 4.26 4.27 7.65
N MET A 142 4.97 4.62 6.59
CA MET A 142 6.39 4.29 6.40
C MET A 142 7.18 5.55 6.05
N ARG A 143 8.21 5.85 6.85
CA ARG A 143 9.14 6.97 6.65
C ARG A 143 10.56 6.43 6.71
N ASP A 144 11.36 6.72 5.69
CA ASP A 144 12.77 6.29 5.66
C ASP A 144 12.93 4.76 5.81
N VAL A 145 12.15 4.02 5.01
CA VAL A 145 12.10 2.55 5.06
C VAL A 145 12.77 1.94 3.83
N THR A 146 13.67 0.98 4.08
CA THR A 146 14.33 0.21 3.00
C THR A 146 13.90 -1.25 3.03
N MET A 147 13.41 -1.75 1.89
CA MET A 147 12.98 -3.13 1.69
C MET A 147 13.79 -3.78 0.54
N PRO A 148 15.01 -4.28 0.79
CA PRO A 148 15.82 -4.92 -0.25
C PRO A 148 15.23 -6.25 -0.75
N ASN A 149 14.23 -6.79 -0.04
CA ASN A 149 13.41 -7.89 -0.52
C ASN A 149 11.96 -7.64 -0.10
N ALA A 150 11.18 -7.11 -1.04
CA ALA A 150 9.80 -6.72 -0.91
C ALA A 150 8.85 -7.66 -1.69
N ASP A 151 9.29 -8.86 -2.06
CA ASP A 151 8.43 -9.82 -2.77
C ASP A 151 7.12 -10.04 -2.00
N GLU A 152 6.01 -9.89 -2.72
CA GLU A 152 4.65 -10.07 -2.22
C GLU A 152 4.31 -9.23 -0.98
N THR A 153 4.91 -8.04 -0.88
CA THR A 153 4.71 -7.09 0.22
C THR A 153 3.48 -6.21 -0.02
N LEU A 154 2.78 -5.81 1.04
CA LEU A 154 1.57 -4.97 1.01
C LEU A 154 0.41 -5.61 0.23
N TRP A 155 0.18 -6.91 0.37
CA TRP A 155 -0.96 -7.54 -0.30
C TRP A 155 -2.26 -7.32 0.45
N ASN A 156 -3.31 -6.93 -0.27
CA ASN A 156 -4.67 -6.71 0.25
C ASN A 156 -4.69 -5.74 1.46
N CYS A 157 -3.87 -4.71 1.41
CA CYS A 157 -3.73 -3.72 2.48
C CYS A 157 -4.47 -2.41 2.12
N SER A 158 -4.62 -1.52 3.08
CA SER A 158 -5.34 -0.27 2.87
C SER A 158 -4.80 0.89 3.70
N ASP A 159 -5.03 2.12 3.25
CA ASP A 159 -4.57 3.34 3.94
C ASP A 159 -3.06 3.30 4.16
N ILE A 160 -2.33 3.36 3.05
CA ILE A 160 -0.87 3.21 3.02
C ILE A 160 -0.27 4.58 2.69
N ASP A 161 0.62 5.05 3.55
CA ASP A 161 1.36 6.30 3.37
C ASP A 161 2.87 6.01 3.41
N MET A 162 3.58 6.38 2.35
CA MET A 162 5.00 6.11 2.14
C MET A 162 5.74 7.39 1.81
N GLU A 163 6.78 7.70 2.56
CA GLU A 163 7.69 8.82 2.34
C GLU A 163 9.13 8.34 2.45
N HIS A 164 9.97 8.62 1.45
CA HIS A 164 11.37 8.15 1.42
C HIS A 164 11.48 6.62 1.57
N VAL A 165 10.76 5.88 0.72
CA VAL A 165 10.74 4.42 0.73
C VAL A 165 11.44 3.85 -0.50
N SER A 166 12.32 2.87 -0.30
CA SER A 166 12.94 2.09 -1.36
C SER A 166 12.56 0.62 -1.22
N ALA A 167 12.04 0.02 -2.29
CA ALA A 167 11.62 -1.38 -2.32
C ALA A 167 12.15 -2.11 -3.56
N GLN A 168 12.53 -3.37 -3.38
CA GLN A 168 12.87 -4.28 -4.47
C GLN A 168 12.10 -5.59 -4.32
N GLY A 169 11.21 -5.92 -5.26
CA GLY A 169 10.50 -7.20 -5.25
C GLY A 169 9.23 -7.21 -6.09
N ASP A 170 8.82 -8.41 -6.49
CA ASP A 170 7.67 -8.62 -7.36
C ASP A 170 6.33 -8.55 -6.58
N TYR A 171 5.27 -8.20 -7.29
CA TYR A 171 3.90 -8.06 -6.78
C TYR A 171 3.78 -7.10 -5.59
N PHE A 172 4.57 -6.02 -5.59
CA PHE A 172 4.47 -5.01 -4.54
C PHE A 172 3.08 -4.36 -4.56
N ALA A 173 2.41 -4.32 -3.41
CA ALA A 173 1.12 -3.68 -3.19
C ALA A 173 -0.10 -4.29 -3.95
N MET A 174 -0.06 -5.57 -4.31
CA MET A 174 -1.19 -6.24 -4.98
C MET A 174 -2.52 -6.14 -4.19
N ASN A 175 -3.63 -5.86 -4.89
CA ASN A 175 -4.98 -5.72 -4.32
C ASN A 175 -5.11 -4.68 -3.19
N SER A 176 -4.18 -3.73 -3.09
CA SER A 176 -4.22 -2.71 -2.05
C SER A 176 -4.93 -1.44 -2.52
N HIS A 177 -5.45 -0.65 -1.60
CA HIS A 177 -6.17 0.57 -1.95
C HIS A 177 -5.91 1.74 -1.02
N ARG A 178 -6.09 2.97 -1.53
CA ARG A 178 -5.77 4.23 -0.84
C ARG A 178 -4.29 4.31 -0.48
N ILE A 179 -3.47 4.40 -1.53
CA ILE A 179 -2.01 4.43 -1.44
C ILE A 179 -1.52 5.85 -1.74
N ARG A 180 -0.69 6.40 -0.87
CA ARG A 180 0.08 7.62 -1.10
C ARG A 180 1.57 7.30 -1.00
N ALA A 181 2.33 7.72 -1.99
CA ALA A 181 3.78 7.57 -2.00
C ALA A 181 4.46 8.85 -2.47
N ARG A 182 5.47 9.32 -1.72
CA ARG A 182 6.32 10.44 -2.08
C ARG A 182 7.79 10.07 -1.90
N ASP A 183 8.65 10.53 -2.81
CA ASP A 183 10.10 10.24 -2.77
C ASP A 183 10.35 8.72 -2.74
N PHE A 184 9.79 8.01 -3.73
CA PHE A 184 9.64 6.55 -3.74
C PHE A 184 10.48 5.88 -4.84
N SER A 185 11.15 4.77 -4.51
CA SER A 185 11.87 3.95 -5.50
C SER A 185 11.41 2.51 -5.46
N LEU A 186 11.10 1.95 -6.63
CA LEU A 186 10.66 0.56 -6.78
C LEU A 186 11.37 -0.12 -7.94
N ASP A 187 11.86 -1.33 -7.68
CA ASP A 187 12.36 -2.27 -8.68
C ASP A 187 11.68 -3.63 -8.50
N GLY A 188 10.79 -4.00 -9.42
CA GLY A 188 10.08 -5.28 -9.36
C GLY A 188 8.88 -5.32 -10.28
N ASN A 189 8.41 -6.52 -10.62
CA ASN A 189 7.37 -6.76 -11.62
C ASN A 189 5.98 -6.88 -10.99
N TYR A 190 4.94 -6.66 -11.80
CA TYR A 190 3.53 -6.75 -11.36
C TYR A 190 3.20 -5.84 -10.17
N SER A 191 3.89 -4.70 -10.11
CA SER A 191 3.71 -3.70 -9.07
C SER A 191 2.32 -3.06 -9.16
N PHE A 192 1.63 -2.95 -8.04
CA PHE A 192 0.29 -2.37 -7.93
C PHE A 192 -0.78 -3.11 -8.77
N ASP A 193 -0.61 -4.41 -9.03
CA ASP A 193 -1.63 -5.21 -9.70
C ASP A 193 -2.94 -5.18 -8.90
N SER A 194 -4.03 -4.83 -9.59
CA SER A 194 -5.39 -4.78 -9.04
C SER A 194 -5.54 -3.83 -7.85
N ALA A 195 -4.62 -2.87 -7.73
CA ALA A 195 -4.65 -1.84 -6.70
C ALA A 195 -5.46 -0.62 -7.13
N SER A 196 -6.00 0.14 -6.18
CA SER A 196 -6.84 1.30 -6.47
C SER A 196 -6.62 2.52 -5.59
N ASP A 197 -7.04 3.69 -6.07
CA ASP A 197 -6.92 4.97 -5.38
C ASP A 197 -5.46 5.28 -5.00
N ILE A 198 -4.61 5.39 -6.01
CA ILE A 198 -3.16 5.49 -5.87
C ILE A 198 -2.72 6.90 -6.24
N ASN A 199 -1.94 7.54 -5.37
CA ASN A 199 -1.29 8.82 -5.63
C ASN A 199 0.22 8.70 -5.39
N ILE A 200 1.02 8.85 -6.44
CA ILE A 200 2.49 8.78 -6.37
C ILE A 200 3.07 10.09 -6.87
N ASP A 201 4.06 10.62 -6.16
CA ASP A 201 4.74 11.86 -6.49
C ASP A 201 6.26 11.73 -6.25
N HIS A 202 7.09 12.24 -7.16
CA HIS A 202 8.56 12.11 -7.10
C HIS A 202 9.03 10.66 -6.93
N ALA A 203 8.80 9.81 -7.94
CA ALA A 203 9.17 8.41 -7.90
C ALA A 203 10.05 7.95 -9.06
N ARG A 204 10.76 6.84 -8.83
CA ARG A 204 11.41 6.03 -9.85
C ARG A 204 10.85 4.61 -9.79
N ILE A 205 10.13 4.19 -10.82
CA ILE A 205 9.51 2.87 -10.91
C ILE A 205 10.13 2.10 -12.06
N LEU A 206 10.82 1.01 -11.74
CA LEU A 206 11.24 0.00 -12.70
C LEU A 206 10.37 -1.23 -12.47
N SER A 207 9.50 -1.51 -13.44
CA SER A 207 8.61 -2.66 -13.37
C SER A 207 8.27 -3.08 -14.77
N LYS A 208 8.39 -4.37 -15.08
CA LYS A 208 7.84 -4.89 -16.33
C LYS A 208 6.38 -4.46 -16.49
N ASP A 209 5.59 -4.69 -15.44
CA ASP A 209 4.15 -4.42 -15.42
C ASP A 209 3.81 -3.60 -14.18
N ALA A 210 3.72 -2.28 -14.31
CA ALA A 210 3.17 -1.44 -13.24
C ALA A 210 1.70 -1.13 -13.52
N PHE A 211 0.88 -1.12 -12.47
CA PHE A 211 -0.53 -0.72 -12.53
C PHE A 211 -1.41 -1.62 -13.42
N TRP A 212 -1.11 -2.91 -13.53
CA TRP A 212 -2.02 -3.85 -14.21
C TRP A 212 -3.35 -3.93 -13.44
N ASN A 213 -4.51 -3.90 -14.12
CA ASN A 213 -5.85 -4.06 -13.54
C ASN A 213 -6.19 -2.99 -12.50
N SER A 214 -5.49 -1.86 -12.53
CA SER A 214 -5.60 -0.83 -11.48
C SER A 214 -6.74 0.15 -11.78
N GLU A 215 -7.20 0.84 -10.74
CA GLU A 215 -8.24 1.86 -10.88
C GLU A 215 -7.90 3.14 -10.10
N ASN A 216 -8.13 4.30 -10.69
CA ASN A 216 -7.91 5.61 -10.06
C ASN A 216 -6.44 5.81 -9.64
N VAL A 217 -5.55 5.84 -10.62
CA VAL A 217 -4.11 6.01 -10.41
C VAL A 217 -3.70 7.40 -10.89
N THR A 218 -3.00 8.14 -10.03
CA THR A 218 -2.30 9.36 -10.45
C THR A 218 -0.82 9.30 -10.08
N VAL A 219 0.05 9.52 -11.06
CA VAL A 219 1.50 9.57 -10.88
C VAL A 219 2.03 10.91 -11.36
N ARG A 220 2.86 11.56 -10.55
CA ARG A 220 3.39 12.90 -10.80
C ARG A 220 4.91 12.94 -10.67
N ASN A 221 5.55 13.79 -11.47
CA ASN A 221 6.98 14.15 -11.30
C ASN A 221 7.91 12.93 -11.23
N SER A 222 7.62 11.89 -12.01
CA SER A 222 8.23 10.57 -11.85
C SER A 222 8.85 10.02 -13.13
N THR A 223 9.74 9.05 -12.98
CA THR A 223 10.26 8.24 -14.09
C THR A 223 9.74 6.81 -13.98
N ILE A 224 9.19 6.28 -15.07
CA ILE A 224 8.68 4.92 -15.16
C ILE A 224 9.35 4.21 -16.35
N SER A 225 9.86 3.01 -16.12
CA SER A 225 10.43 2.16 -17.17
C SER A 225 9.87 0.74 -17.06
N GLY A 226 9.36 0.21 -18.16
CA GLY A 226 8.67 -1.08 -18.18
C GLY A 226 8.29 -1.59 -19.56
N GLU A 227 7.34 -2.53 -19.58
CA GLU A 227 6.72 -3.08 -20.78
C GLU A 227 5.23 -2.73 -20.77
N TYR A 228 4.40 -3.45 -20.02
CA TYR A 228 2.94 -3.38 -20.11
C TYR A 228 2.31 -2.39 -19.13
N LEU A 229 2.87 -1.17 -19.05
CA LEU A 229 2.43 -0.12 -18.13
C LEU A 229 0.91 0.10 -18.20
N GLY A 230 0.20 -0.07 -17.09
CA GLY A 230 -1.20 0.29 -16.95
C GLY A 230 -2.20 -0.63 -17.63
N TRP A 231 -1.81 -1.83 -18.10
CA TRP A 231 -2.72 -2.70 -18.84
C TRP A 231 -4.03 -3.02 -18.12
N ASN A 232 -5.14 -3.04 -18.87
CA ASN A 232 -6.49 -3.39 -18.40
C ASN A 232 -6.99 -2.53 -17.23
N SER A 233 -6.64 -1.25 -17.23
CA SER A 233 -6.90 -0.36 -16.11
C SER A 233 -7.95 0.71 -16.41
N LYS A 234 -8.33 1.44 -15.37
CA LYS A 234 -9.30 2.52 -15.48
C LYS A 234 -8.86 3.78 -14.73
N ASN A 235 -9.05 4.95 -15.32
CA ASN A 235 -8.73 6.25 -14.74
C ASN A 235 -7.24 6.36 -14.36
N LEU A 236 -6.38 6.38 -15.36
CA LEU A 236 -4.93 6.54 -15.17
C LEU A 236 -4.50 7.93 -15.59
N THR A 237 -3.84 8.66 -14.69
CA THR A 237 -3.33 10.01 -14.93
C THR A 237 -1.83 10.08 -14.67
N PHE A 238 -1.07 10.55 -15.64
CA PHE A 238 0.37 10.81 -15.53
C PHE A 238 0.65 12.29 -15.80
N GLU A 239 1.33 12.96 -14.87
CA GLU A 239 1.66 14.38 -14.99
C GLU A 239 3.17 14.59 -14.79
N ASN A 240 3.81 15.34 -15.68
CA ASN A 240 5.23 15.67 -15.59
C ASN A 240 6.13 14.42 -15.50
N CYS A 241 5.76 13.33 -16.17
CA CYS A 241 6.48 12.06 -16.09
C CYS A 241 7.39 11.82 -17.30
N GLN A 242 8.45 11.05 -17.09
CA GLN A 242 9.20 10.41 -18.15
C GLN A 242 8.85 8.92 -18.17
N ILE A 243 8.39 8.42 -19.30
CA ILE A 243 7.90 7.05 -19.44
C ILE A 243 8.68 6.37 -20.57
N GLU A 244 9.18 5.18 -20.31
CA GLU A 244 9.75 4.26 -21.30
C GLU A 244 9.02 2.92 -21.22
N SER A 245 8.40 2.49 -22.32
CA SER A 245 7.51 1.31 -22.29
C SER A 245 7.42 0.57 -23.63
N LEU A 246 7.53 -0.77 -23.60
CA LEU A 246 7.12 -1.62 -24.72
C LEU A 246 5.67 -2.07 -24.58
N GLN A 247 4.78 -1.65 -25.48
CA GLN A 247 3.34 -1.87 -25.38
C GLN A 247 2.76 -1.25 -24.12
N GLY A 248 3.20 -0.04 -23.78
CA GLY A 248 2.66 0.67 -22.62
C GLY A 248 1.26 1.24 -22.88
N MET A 249 0.50 1.37 -21.81
CA MET A 249 -0.75 2.13 -21.77
C MET A 249 -1.85 1.58 -22.68
N CYS A 250 -1.96 0.26 -22.80
CA CYS A 250 -2.98 -0.43 -23.60
C CYS A 250 -4.17 -0.87 -22.72
N TYR A 251 -5.35 -0.99 -23.33
CA TYR A 251 -6.59 -1.43 -22.70
C TYR A 251 -7.01 -0.57 -21.50
N ILE A 252 -6.82 0.76 -21.59
CA ILE A 252 -7.14 1.69 -20.51
C ILE A 252 -8.43 2.45 -20.83
N ASP A 253 -9.42 2.32 -19.95
CA ASP A 253 -10.58 3.20 -19.92
C ASP A 253 -10.19 4.50 -19.20
N ASN A 254 -10.22 5.63 -19.92
CA ASN A 254 -9.81 6.95 -19.44
C ASN A 254 -8.33 7.06 -19.02
N LEU A 255 -7.45 7.23 -20.01
CA LEU A 255 -6.03 7.54 -19.86
C LEU A 255 -5.75 9.03 -20.09
N VAL A 256 -5.10 9.68 -19.13
CA VAL A 256 -4.71 11.09 -19.19
C VAL A 256 -3.19 11.22 -19.04
N LEU A 257 -2.54 11.83 -20.03
CA LEU A 257 -1.13 12.23 -19.94
C LEU A 257 -1.04 13.75 -20.07
N ARG A 258 -0.30 14.39 -19.16
CA ARG A 258 0.00 15.83 -19.20
C ARG A 258 1.48 16.06 -19.02
N ASN A 259 2.06 16.87 -19.91
CA ASN A 259 3.47 17.25 -19.81
C ASN A 259 4.41 16.03 -19.66
N CYS A 260 4.10 14.92 -20.33
CA CYS A 260 4.88 13.69 -20.23
C CYS A 260 5.87 13.58 -21.40
N ARG A 261 7.04 12.97 -21.18
CA ARG A 261 7.95 12.55 -22.24
C ARG A 261 7.86 11.04 -22.40
N LEU A 262 7.54 10.59 -23.60
CA LEU A 262 7.51 9.16 -23.95
C LEU A 262 8.82 8.86 -24.69
N ILE A 263 9.66 8.01 -24.12
CA ILE A 263 10.99 7.68 -24.64
C ILE A 263 11.00 6.21 -25.03
N ASN A 264 11.46 5.89 -26.24
CA ASN A 264 11.51 4.51 -26.76
C ASN A 264 10.18 3.76 -26.58
N THR A 265 9.07 4.49 -26.62
CA THR A 265 7.76 3.96 -26.22
C THR A 265 7.01 3.49 -27.44
N THR A 266 6.90 2.17 -27.59
CA THR A 266 6.43 1.56 -28.83
C THR A 266 5.15 0.77 -28.63
N LEU A 267 4.33 0.66 -29.69
CA LEU A 267 3.07 -0.08 -29.69
C LEU A 267 2.10 0.38 -28.58
N ALA A 268 2.11 1.68 -28.26
CA ALA A 268 1.35 2.21 -27.15
C ALA A 268 -0.12 2.49 -27.52
N PHE A 269 -0.95 2.56 -26.48
CA PHE A 269 -2.35 3.02 -26.53
C PHE A 269 -3.39 2.05 -27.10
N GLU A 270 -3.02 0.79 -27.39
CA GLU A 270 -3.94 -0.18 -28.00
C GLU A 270 -5.25 -0.26 -27.21
N TYR A 271 -6.37 -0.04 -27.89
CA TYR A 271 -7.73 -0.07 -27.32
C TYR A 271 -7.98 0.84 -26.12
N SER A 272 -7.21 1.92 -25.97
CA SER A 272 -7.38 2.87 -24.86
C SER A 272 -8.18 4.11 -25.25
N ASN A 273 -8.94 4.67 -24.30
CA ASN A 273 -9.52 6.00 -24.44
C ASN A 273 -8.52 7.04 -23.94
N VAL A 274 -8.01 7.88 -24.82
CA VAL A 274 -6.82 8.69 -24.58
C VAL A 274 -7.09 10.19 -24.54
N ASP A 275 -6.48 10.87 -23.60
CA ASP A 275 -6.31 12.32 -23.57
C ASP A 275 -4.84 12.60 -23.26
N VAL A 276 -4.01 12.66 -24.30
CA VAL A 276 -2.56 12.66 -24.19
C VAL A 276 -1.99 13.98 -24.70
N GLU A 277 -1.23 14.64 -23.83
CA GLU A 277 -0.34 15.75 -24.18
C GLU A 277 1.11 15.33 -23.83
N ALA A 278 1.86 14.95 -24.86
CA ALA A 278 3.26 14.56 -24.75
C ALA A 278 4.19 15.68 -25.22
N LYS A 279 5.35 15.79 -24.59
CA LYS A 279 6.45 16.66 -25.01
C LYS A 279 7.42 15.88 -25.89
N GLY A 280 7.80 16.46 -27.01
CA GLY A 280 8.70 15.83 -27.97
C GLY A 280 7.98 14.80 -28.83
N TYR A 281 8.71 13.73 -29.16
CA TYR A 281 8.31 12.74 -30.15
C TYR A 281 7.63 11.53 -29.50
N VAL A 282 6.60 10.99 -30.14
CA VAL A 282 5.97 9.73 -29.74
C VAL A 282 6.30 8.65 -30.78
N ASP A 283 7.04 7.62 -30.38
CA ASP A 283 7.65 6.67 -31.33
C ASP A 283 6.61 5.80 -32.06
N SER A 284 5.59 5.28 -31.37
CA SER A 284 4.53 4.52 -32.03
C SER A 284 3.20 4.52 -31.31
N ILE A 285 2.13 4.65 -32.10
CA ILE A 285 0.73 4.55 -31.70
C ILE A 285 0.13 3.33 -32.39
N LEU A 286 -0.60 2.51 -31.62
CA LEU A 286 -1.30 1.33 -32.13
C LEU A 286 -2.76 1.38 -31.69
N ASN A 287 -3.69 1.42 -32.65
CA ASN A 287 -5.14 1.22 -32.47
C ASN A 287 -5.77 1.79 -31.17
N PRO A 288 -5.59 3.07 -30.82
CA PRO A 288 -6.37 3.69 -29.75
C PRO A 288 -7.87 3.58 -30.02
N GLN A 289 -8.65 3.41 -28.95
CA GLN A 289 -10.10 3.23 -29.05
C GLN A 289 -10.82 4.54 -29.40
N SER A 290 -10.38 5.65 -28.80
CA SER A 290 -10.85 7.00 -29.09
C SER A 290 -10.02 8.05 -28.35
N GLY A 291 -10.18 9.32 -28.72
CA GLY A 291 -9.72 10.47 -27.93
C GLY A 291 -8.72 11.32 -28.69
N THR A 292 -7.76 11.93 -27.98
CA THR A 292 -6.79 12.83 -28.60
C THR A 292 -5.37 12.58 -28.12
N ILE A 293 -4.42 12.58 -29.06
CA ILE A 293 -2.99 12.49 -28.78
C ILE A 293 -2.31 13.69 -29.44
N ARG A 294 -1.64 14.51 -28.61
CA ARG A 294 -0.86 15.68 -29.03
C ARG A 294 0.61 15.51 -28.68
N ALA A 295 1.49 15.79 -29.64
CA ALA A 295 2.94 15.73 -29.45
C ALA A 295 3.67 16.64 -30.45
N ASP A 296 4.98 16.84 -30.30
CA ASP A 296 5.78 17.63 -31.26
C ASP A 296 6.09 16.86 -32.55
N GLY A 297 5.79 15.57 -32.59
CA GLY A 297 5.91 14.71 -33.77
C GLY A 297 5.63 13.25 -33.45
N PHE A 298 5.37 12.46 -34.49
CA PHE A 298 5.00 11.06 -34.37
C PHE A 298 5.84 10.15 -35.27
N GLY A 299 6.08 8.93 -34.78
CA GLY A 299 6.66 7.85 -35.55
C GLY A 299 5.59 6.98 -36.20
N LYS A 300 5.66 5.67 -35.94
CA LYS A 300 4.75 4.72 -36.58
C LYS A 300 3.35 4.83 -35.98
N ILE A 301 2.40 5.27 -36.80
CA ILE A 301 0.97 5.24 -36.48
C ILE A 301 0.35 4.05 -37.20
N ALA A 302 -0.23 3.12 -36.44
CA ALA A 302 -0.99 1.99 -36.98
C ALA A 302 -2.44 2.09 -36.50
N LEU A 303 -3.35 2.37 -37.43
CA LEU A 303 -4.80 2.39 -37.23
C LEU A 303 -5.43 1.39 -38.19
N GLU A 304 -5.87 0.26 -37.65
CA GLU A 304 -6.47 -0.86 -38.37
C GLU A 304 -8.00 -0.72 -38.33
N PRO A 305 -8.67 -0.31 -39.43
CA PRO A 305 -10.11 -0.01 -39.44
C PRO A 305 -11.01 -1.22 -39.11
N GLU A 306 -10.49 -2.43 -39.26
CA GLU A 306 -11.14 -3.68 -38.87
C GLU A 306 -11.07 -3.95 -37.36
N ARG A 307 -10.25 -3.20 -36.62
CA ARG A 307 -10.04 -3.35 -35.17
C ARG A 307 -10.54 -2.13 -34.38
N VAL A 308 -10.43 -0.93 -34.94
CA VAL A 308 -10.90 0.33 -34.33
C VAL A 308 -11.54 1.24 -35.37
N ASP A 309 -12.29 2.25 -34.91
CA ASP A 309 -12.81 3.32 -35.78
C ASP A 309 -11.79 4.47 -35.80
N PRO A 310 -11.04 4.69 -36.89
CA PRO A 310 -9.95 5.68 -36.92
C PRO A 310 -10.43 7.12 -36.68
N GLU A 311 -11.67 7.44 -37.04
CA GLU A 311 -12.24 8.79 -36.90
C GLU A 311 -12.50 9.18 -35.43
N LYS A 312 -12.51 8.20 -34.52
CA LYS A 312 -12.67 8.45 -33.08
C LYS A 312 -11.39 8.91 -32.41
N THR A 313 -10.24 8.83 -33.08
CA THR A 313 -8.95 9.25 -32.53
C THR A 313 -8.39 10.42 -33.34
N ILE A 314 -8.12 11.51 -32.66
CA ILE A 314 -7.49 12.70 -33.21
C ILE A 314 -6.00 12.67 -32.85
N ILE A 315 -5.12 12.74 -33.85
CA ILE A 315 -3.67 12.80 -33.67
C ILE A 315 -3.20 14.15 -34.23
N GLU A 316 -2.66 15.00 -33.37
CA GLU A 316 -2.30 16.38 -33.70
C GLU A 316 -0.84 16.66 -33.35
N GLU A 317 -0.08 17.16 -34.33
CA GLU A 317 1.26 17.70 -34.06
C GLU A 317 1.13 19.12 -33.50
N ASN A 318 1.89 19.41 -32.44
CA ASN A 318 2.03 20.75 -31.91
C ASN A 318 2.65 21.63 -33.00
N SER A 319 1.99 22.74 -33.33
CA SER A 319 2.58 23.73 -34.24
C SER A 319 3.95 24.14 -33.68
N PRO A 320 5.00 24.28 -34.52
CA PRO A 320 6.32 24.67 -34.03
C PRO A 320 6.18 26.00 -33.32
N THR A 321 6.25 25.98 -31.99
CA THR A 321 6.39 27.20 -31.20
C THR A 321 7.66 27.85 -31.72
N SER A 322 7.53 29.07 -32.24
CA SER A 322 8.68 29.85 -32.69
C SER A 322 9.66 29.91 -31.54
N ARG A 323 10.71 29.10 -31.58
CA ARG A 323 11.81 29.16 -30.62
C ARG A 323 12.50 30.49 -30.86
N THR A 324 12.06 31.54 -30.18
CA THR A 324 12.87 32.73 -29.98
C THR A 324 14.13 32.27 -29.26
N ARG A 325 15.26 32.45 -29.96
CA ARG A 325 16.61 32.10 -29.56
C ARG A 325 17.02 32.70 -28.22
#